data_AF-A0A533XDY3-F1
#
_entry.id   AF-A0A533XDY3-F1
#
_cell.length_a   1.000
_cell.length_b   1.000
_cell.length_c   1.000
_cell.angle_alpha   90.00
_cell.angle_beta   90.00
_cell.angle_gamma   90.00
#
_symmetry.space_group_name_H-M   'P 1'
#
loop_
_entity.id
_entity.type
_entity.pdbx_description
1 polymer ?
#
loop_
_entity_poly.entity_id
_entity_poly.type
_entity_poly.pdbx_seq_one_letter_code
_entity_poly.pdbx_strand_id
1 'polypeptide(L)'
;MRIPPRLVELTPEGRILSSLIGGGRSYSALKEKTGLSDRWLSRKLEDLKARDIVEKRGELYQAKQVAALLDSEPFFAGYVKTNGSLRAKASLIAEELAKDEGITAIILFGSAAKGSERNDSDIDLAIVTETETEEELNERVYDAMFKHNAPVEAVFMTYEDLLINLHEMTSLAFGLLEGYQVLYDRDGVESLFSIKKRQMLEGWAYNEEAGAWVPKKLSPILKQQKNS
;
A
#
# COMPACT_ATOMS: atom_id res chain seq x y z
N MET A 1 28.56 7.21 -30.90
CA MET A 1 28.43 6.19 -29.83
C MET A 1 27.27 6.60 -28.93
N ARG A 2 26.21 5.78 -28.86
CA ARG A 2 25.16 5.96 -27.84
C ARG A 2 25.69 5.33 -26.55
N ILE A 3 25.83 6.14 -25.50
CA ILE A 3 26.06 5.62 -24.15
C ILE A 3 24.88 4.69 -23.83
N PRO A 4 25.10 3.42 -23.46
CA PRO A 4 24.00 2.53 -23.14
C PRO A 4 23.20 3.12 -21.97
N PRO A 5 21.86 3.12 -22.01
CA PRO A 5 21.00 3.85 -21.05
C PRO A 5 20.98 3.27 -19.62
N ARG A 6 21.93 2.41 -19.25
CA ARG A 6 22.05 1.83 -17.91
C ARG A 6 23.51 1.79 -17.50
N LEU A 7 24.05 2.94 -17.12
CA LEU A 7 25.40 3.03 -16.54
C LEU A 7 25.42 2.65 -15.06
N VAL A 8 24.27 2.61 -14.39
CA VAL A 8 24.17 2.22 -12.98
C VAL A 8 23.01 1.25 -12.80
N GLU A 9 23.31 0.06 -12.30
CA GLU A 9 22.32 -0.97 -11.95
C GLU A 9 22.29 -1.14 -10.43
N LEU A 10 21.11 -1.50 -9.90
CA LEU A 10 21.00 -1.89 -8.51
C LEU A 10 21.83 -3.15 -8.24
N THR A 11 22.50 -3.16 -7.09
CA THR A 11 23.09 -4.39 -6.55
C THR A 11 21.99 -5.44 -6.30
N PRO A 12 22.34 -6.74 -6.21
CA PRO A 12 21.38 -7.77 -5.84
C PRO A 12 20.59 -7.44 -4.56
N GLU A 13 21.26 -6.89 -3.55
CA GLU A 13 20.69 -6.39 -2.31
C GLU A 13 19.71 -5.25 -2.59
N GLY A 14 20.12 -4.25 -3.38
CA GLY A 14 19.25 -3.14 -3.79
C GLY A 14 18.00 -3.61 -4.51
N ARG A 15 18.10 -4.64 -5.37
CA ARG A 15 16.94 -5.23 -6.08
C ARG A 15 15.98 -5.95 -5.12
N ILE A 16 16.52 -6.67 -4.14
CA ILE A 16 15.71 -7.31 -3.09
C ILE A 16 14.99 -6.23 -2.29
N LEU A 17 15.73 -5.24 -1.79
CA LEU A 17 15.18 -4.17 -0.96
C LEU A 17 14.13 -3.38 -1.72
N SER A 18 14.41 -2.94 -2.96
CA SER A 18 13.44 -2.21 -3.78
C SER A 18 12.15 -3.00 -4.03
N SER A 19 12.23 -4.34 -4.03
CA SER A 19 11.06 -5.21 -4.17
C SER A 19 10.26 -5.32 -2.88
N LEU A 20 10.90 -5.20 -1.72
CA LEU A 20 10.27 -5.30 -0.40
C LEU A 20 9.69 -3.96 0.10
N ILE A 21 10.17 -2.83 -0.41
CA ILE A 21 9.51 -1.54 -0.17
C ILE A 21 8.10 -1.60 -0.76
N GLY A 22 7.07 -1.30 0.02
CA GLY A 22 5.68 -1.42 -0.42
C GLY A 22 4.96 -2.67 0.10
N GLY A 23 5.63 -3.57 0.81
CA GLY A 23 4.99 -4.70 1.47
C GLY A 23 5.77 -6.02 1.34
N GLY A 24 5.43 -6.96 2.21
CA GLY A 24 6.12 -8.24 2.28
C GLY A 24 5.94 -9.10 1.04
N ARG A 25 6.96 -9.89 0.69
CA ARG A 25 6.94 -10.80 -0.47
C ARG A 25 7.38 -12.20 -0.12
N SER A 26 6.76 -13.18 -0.76
CA SER A 26 7.24 -14.56 -0.71
C SER A 26 8.59 -14.71 -1.41
N TYR A 27 9.29 -15.80 -1.12
CA TYR A 27 10.55 -16.14 -1.80
C TYR A 27 10.38 -16.22 -3.33
N SER A 28 9.29 -16.84 -3.81
CA SER A 28 9.01 -16.98 -5.25
C SER A 28 8.78 -15.62 -5.92
N ALA A 29 8.01 -14.73 -5.30
CA ALA A 29 7.76 -13.39 -5.81
C ALA A 29 9.04 -12.53 -5.83
N LEU A 30 9.93 -12.70 -4.84
CA LEU A 30 11.24 -12.05 -4.84
C LEU A 30 12.09 -12.56 -6.00
N LYS A 31 12.20 -13.88 -6.16
CA LYS A 31 12.97 -14.48 -7.26
C LYS A 31 12.54 -13.95 -8.64
N GLU A 32 11.23 -13.87 -8.86
CA GLU A 32 10.65 -13.34 -10.10
C GLU A 32 11.03 -11.88 -10.31
N LYS A 33 10.76 -11.00 -9.32
CA LYS A 33 11.05 -9.56 -9.43
C LYS A 33 12.53 -9.24 -9.51
N THR A 34 13.36 -9.95 -8.74
CA THR A 34 14.80 -9.69 -8.68
C THR A 34 15.57 -10.44 -9.77
N GLY A 35 14.96 -11.36 -10.51
CA GLY A 35 15.64 -12.18 -11.53
C GLY A 35 16.90 -12.89 -11.03
N LEU A 36 17.00 -13.14 -9.71
CA LEU A 36 18.17 -13.77 -9.10
C LEU A 36 18.00 -15.30 -9.14
N SER A 37 19.11 -16.03 -9.23
CA SER A 37 19.08 -17.48 -9.06
C SER A 37 18.77 -17.86 -7.61
N ASP A 38 18.23 -19.06 -7.38
CA ASP A 38 17.87 -19.51 -6.03
C ASP A 38 19.06 -19.44 -5.06
N ARG A 39 20.22 -19.93 -5.51
CA ARG A 39 21.44 -19.90 -4.70
C ARG A 39 21.85 -18.48 -4.31
N TRP A 40 21.71 -17.53 -5.22
CA TRP A 40 22.11 -16.15 -4.97
C TRP A 40 21.10 -15.41 -4.10
N LEU A 41 19.80 -15.56 -4.38
CA LEU A 41 18.72 -14.96 -3.60
C LEU A 41 18.74 -15.46 -2.15
N SER A 42 18.83 -16.77 -1.95
CA SER A 42 18.92 -17.39 -0.63
C SER A 42 20.10 -16.83 0.17
N ARG A 43 21.30 -16.80 -0.41
CA ARG A 43 22.48 -16.23 0.24
C ARG A 43 22.30 -14.75 0.60
N LYS A 44 21.76 -13.94 -0.31
CA LYS A 44 21.57 -12.50 -0.06
C LYS A 44 20.48 -12.22 0.97
N LEU A 45 19.42 -13.02 1.04
CA LEU A 45 18.43 -12.91 2.09
C LEU A 45 19.01 -13.27 3.46
N GLU A 46 19.86 -14.29 3.56
CA GLU A 46 20.56 -14.59 4.82
C GLU A 46 21.54 -13.47 5.21
N ASP A 47 22.30 -12.91 4.27
CA ASP A 47 23.19 -11.76 4.51
C ASP A 47 22.39 -10.54 5.05
N LEU A 48 21.24 -10.22 4.44
CA LEU A 48 20.39 -9.10 4.83
C LEU A 48 19.70 -9.32 6.17
N LYS A 49 19.29 -10.57 6.48
CA LYS A 49 18.75 -10.96 7.78
C LYS A 49 19.79 -10.83 8.88
N ALA A 50 21.02 -11.28 8.63
CA ALA A 50 22.12 -11.18 9.59
C ALA A 50 22.48 -9.73 9.95
N ARG A 51 22.13 -8.77 9.08
CA ARG A 51 22.32 -7.32 9.30
C ARG A 51 21.07 -6.61 9.82
N ASP A 52 20.01 -7.36 10.13
CA ASP A 52 18.72 -6.83 10.58
C ASP A 52 18.02 -5.86 9.60
N ILE A 53 18.33 -5.99 8.30
CA ILE A 53 17.72 -5.17 7.23
C ILE A 53 16.45 -5.83 6.69
N VAL A 54 16.38 -7.16 6.73
CA VAL A 54 15.22 -7.94 6.27
C VAL A 54 14.85 -8.95 7.33
N GLU A 55 13.56 -9.19 7.52
CA GLU A 55 13.05 -10.27 8.36
C GLU A 55 12.09 -11.18 7.58
N LYS A 56 11.85 -12.39 8.10
CA LYS A 56 10.83 -13.31 7.58
C LYS A 56 9.71 -13.44 8.62
N ARG A 57 8.50 -13.04 8.27
CA ARG A 57 7.27 -13.21 9.07
C ARG A 57 6.35 -14.20 8.36
N GLY A 58 6.22 -15.40 8.93
CA GLY A 58 5.53 -16.51 8.26
C GLY A 58 6.20 -16.85 6.92
N GLU A 59 5.45 -16.72 5.83
CA GLU A 59 5.94 -16.98 4.46
C GLU A 59 6.49 -15.73 3.74
N LEU A 60 6.40 -14.55 4.36
CA LEU A 60 6.75 -13.29 3.73
C LEU A 60 8.07 -12.74 4.28
N TYR A 61 8.90 -12.22 3.39
CA TYR A 61 10.04 -11.38 3.72
C TYR A 61 9.61 -9.92 3.76
N GLN A 62 10.13 -9.14 4.70
CA GLN A 62 9.82 -7.72 4.88
C GLN A 62 11.11 -6.92 5.10
N ALA A 63 11.18 -5.72 4.52
CA ALA A 63 12.27 -4.79 4.81
C ALA A 63 12.04 -4.11 6.16
N LYS A 64 13.11 -3.89 6.91
CA LYS A 64 13.12 -3.17 8.18
C LYS A 64 13.80 -1.81 8.00
N GLN A 65 13.35 -0.84 8.81
CA GLN A 65 14.01 0.47 8.95
C GLN A 65 14.26 1.15 7.59
N VAL A 66 13.24 1.16 6.71
CA VAL A 66 13.41 1.57 5.32
C VAL A 66 13.79 3.05 5.23
N ALA A 67 13.20 3.94 6.04
CA ALA A 67 13.59 5.35 6.06
C ALA A 67 15.08 5.52 6.42
N ALA A 68 15.55 4.89 7.50
CA ALA A 68 16.95 4.99 7.92
C ALA A 68 17.93 4.47 6.86
N LEU A 69 17.55 3.39 6.16
CA LEU A 69 18.32 2.87 5.03
C LEU A 69 18.43 3.90 3.90
N LEU A 70 17.31 4.52 3.51
CA LEU A 70 17.29 5.51 2.43
C LEU A 70 18.08 6.76 2.79
N ASP A 71 18.06 7.19 4.06
CA ASP A 71 18.86 8.32 4.55
C ASP A 71 20.36 8.02 4.45
N SER A 72 20.76 6.76 4.72
CA SER A 72 22.16 6.33 4.65
C SER A 72 22.67 6.04 3.24
N GLU A 73 21.77 5.82 2.27
CA GLU A 73 22.08 5.40 0.90
C GLU A 73 21.43 6.32 -0.15
N PRO A 74 21.99 7.53 -0.39
CA PRO A 74 21.37 8.56 -1.25
C PRO A 74 21.11 8.09 -2.69
N PHE A 75 21.97 7.22 -3.23
CA PHE A 75 21.77 6.65 -4.56
C PHE A 75 20.54 5.74 -4.60
N PHE A 76 20.37 4.90 -3.58
CA PHE A 76 19.22 4.01 -3.47
C PHE A 76 17.94 4.82 -3.23
N ALA A 77 17.99 5.87 -2.41
CA ALA A 77 16.89 6.81 -2.23
C ALA A 77 16.45 7.46 -3.56
N GLY A 78 17.41 7.96 -4.35
CA GLY A 78 17.15 8.51 -5.68
C GLY A 78 16.55 7.48 -6.65
N TYR A 79 17.00 6.23 -6.58
CA TYR A 79 16.43 5.14 -7.36
C TYR A 79 14.97 4.88 -6.97
N VAL A 80 14.65 4.77 -5.68
CA VAL A 80 13.29 4.50 -5.20
C VAL A 80 12.35 5.66 -5.50
N LYS A 81 12.81 6.91 -5.37
CA LYS A 81 12.04 8.10 -5.75
C LYS A 81 11.65 8.08 -7.24
N THR A 82 12.54 7.61 -8.09
CA THR A 82 12.36 7.65 -9.56
C THR A 82 11.66 6.40 -10.12
N ASN A 83 12.03 5.22 -9.61
CA ASN A 83 11.64 3.92 -10.18
C ASN A 83 10.79 3.07 -9.23
N GLY A 84 10.57 3.52 -7.99
CA GLY A 84 9.74 2.81 -7.02
C GLY A 84 8.28 2.79 -7.46
N SER A 85 7.61 1.65 -7.25
CA SER A 85 6.16 1.52 -7.47
C SER A 85 5.37 2.47 -6.57
N LEU A 86 4.14 2.80 -6.94
CA LEU A 86 3.26 3.63 -6.11
C LEU A 86 3.09 3.06 -4.69
N ARG A 87 2.94 1.74 -4.54
CA ARG A 87 2.90 1.10 -3.20
C ARG A 87 4.15 1.34 -2.38
N ALA A 88 5.32 1.29 -3.04
CA ALA A 88 6.59 1.53 -2.38
C ALA A 88 6.67 2.98 -1.88
N LYS A 89 6.28 3.94 -2.73
CA LYS A 89 6.23 5.36 -2.36
C LYS A 89 5.19 5.61 -1.25
N ALA A 90 4.01 5.00 -1.34
CA ALA A 90 2.97 5.08 -0.33
C ALA A 90 3.46 4.59 1.04
N SER A 91 4.22 3.49 1.08
CA SER A 91 4.80 3.00 2.34
C SER A 91 5.80 3.97 2.95
N LEU A 92 6.62 4.64 2.13
CA LEU A 92 7.57 5.65 2.63
C LEU A 92 6.86 6.90 3.15
N ILE A 93 5.84 7.35 2.42
CA ILE A 93 4.99 8.47 2.83
C ILE A 93 4.31 8.12 4.16
N ALA A 94 3.75 6.91 4.28
CA ALA A 94 3.14 6.45 5.53
C ALA A 94 4.14 6.40 6.70
N GLU A 95 5.37 5.92 6.49
CA GLU A 95 6.42 5.90 7.53
C GLU A 95 6.79 7.32 8.02
N GLU A 96 6.76 8.32 7.13
CA GLU A 96 6.99 9.72 7.49
C GLU A 96 5.81 10.36 8.21
N LEU A 97 4.59 10.12 7.73
CA LEU A 97 3.37 10.62 8.35
C LEU A 97 3.16 10.01 9.74
N ALA A 98 3.41 8.70 9.90
CA ALA A 98 3.25 7.97 11.17
C ALA A 98 4.14 8.47 12.33
N LYS A 99 5.06 9.40 12.09
CA LYS A 99 5.77 10.13 13.14
C LYS A 99 4.86 11.12 13.90
N ASP A 100 3.70 11.46 13.33
CA ASP A 100 2.65 12.17 14.04
C ASP A 100 1.98 11.25 15.07
N GLU A 101 1.98 11.65 16.34
CA GLU A 101 1.29 10.90 17.38
C GLU A 101 -0.24 11.00 17.26
N GLY A 102 -0.77 11.99 16.55
CA GLY A 102 -2.20 12.12 16.27
C GLY A 102 -2.71 11.12 15.23
N ILE A 103 -1.85 10.51 14.42
CA ILE A 103 -2.23 9.48 13.44
C ILE A 103 -2.32 8.11 14.12
N THR A 104 -3.46 7.44 13.93
CA THR A 104 -3.74 6.11 14.49
C THR A 104 -3.61 5.00 13.43
N ALA A 105 -3.91 5.30 12.16
CA ALA A 105 -3.72 4.36 11.07
C ALA A 105 -3.54 5.08 9.72
N ILE A 106 -2.83 4.43 8.80
CA ILE A 106 -2.71 4.86 7.40
C ILE A 106 -3.01 3.66 6.51
N ILE A 107 -4.02 3.80 5.65
CA ILE A 107 -4.47 2.75 4.74
C ILE A 107 -4.28 3.21 3.31
N LEU A 108 -3.50 2.46 2.54
CA LEU A 108 -3.45 2.57 1.09
C LEU A 108 -4.66 1.86 0.50
N PHE A 109 -5.40 2.52 -0.39
CA PHE A 109 -6.50 1.91 -1.12
C PHE A 109 -6.43 2.22 -2.62
N GLY A 110 -7.53 2.01 -3.33
CA GLY A 110 -7.64 2.37 -4.73
C GLY A 110 -6.73 1.56 -5.66
N SER A 111 -6.31 2.18 -6.76
CA SER A 111 -5.67 1.47 -7.88
C SER A 111 -4.32 0.86 -7.48
N ALA A 112 -3.51 1.61 -6.71
CA ALA A 112 -2.22 1.16 -6.21
C ALA A 112 -2.38 -0.05 -5.27
N ALA A 113 -3.33 -0.05 -4.34
CA ALA A 113 -3.59 -1.20 -3.46
C ALA A 113 -4.07 -2.44 -4.23
N LYS A 114 -4.86 -2.23 -5.28
CA LYS A 114 -5.40 -3.31 -6.13
C LYS A 114 -4.35 -3.88 -7.09
N GLY A 115 -3.30 -3.14 -7.41
CA GLY A 115 -2.29 -3.56 -8.38
C GLY A 115 -2.74 -3.31 -9.82
N SER A 116 -3.68 -2.38 -10.00
CA SER A 116 -4.27 -1.99 -11.28
C SER A 116 -3.93 -0.52 -11.61
N GLU A 117 -2.87 0.02 -11.00
CA GLU A 117 -2.41 1.38 -11.24
C GLU A 117 -1.93 1.60 -12.68
N ARG A 118 -2.14 2.81 -13.18
CA ARG A 118 -1.62 3.31 -14.46
C ARG A 118 -0.46 4.26 -14.21
N ASN A 119 0.23 4.65 -15.28
CA ASN A 119 1.39 5.56 -15.17
C ASN A 119 1.03 6.95 -14.62
N ASP A 120 -0.23 7.35 -14.75
CA ASP A 120 -0.82 8.60 -14.27
C ASP A 120 -1.61 8.45 -12.98
N SER A 121 -1.61 7.25 -12.36
CA SER A 121 -2.30 7.02 -11.09
C SER A 121 -1.64 7.76 -9.92
N ASP A 122 -2.50 8.22 -9.04
CA ASP A 122 -2.23 8.73 -7.71
C ASP A 122 -2.15 7.63 -6.65
N ILE A 123 -1.73 8.04 -5.46
CA ILE A 123 -1.72 7.23 -4.25
C ILE A 123 -2.93 7.64 -3.42
N ASP A 124 -3.93 6.77 -3.34
CA ASP A 124 -5.09 6.95 -2.48
C ASP A 124 -4.77 6.54 -1.03
N LEU A 125 -4.82 7.47 -0.08
CA LEU A 125 -4.60 7.22 1.35
C LEU A 125 -5.82 7.58 2.17
N ALA A 126 -6.24 6.68 3.07
CA ALA A 126 -7.10 7.03 4.19
C ALA A 126 -6.20 7.18 5.43
N ILE A 127 -6.20 8.38 6.01
CA ILE A 127 -5.41 8.72 7.19
C ILE A 127 -6.36 8.88 8.35
N VAL A 128 -6.25 7.97 9.31
CA VAL A 128 -7.10 7.94 10.50
C VAL A 128 -6.39 8.66 11.64
N THR A 129 -7.07 9.59 12.28
CA THR A 129 -6.53 10.42 13.35
C THR A 129 -7.34 10.32 14.63
N GLU A 130 -6.75 10.74 15.75
CA GLU A 130 -7.45 10.83 17.04
C GLU A 130 -8.49 11.96 17.06
N THR A 131 -8.19 13.08 16.39
CA THR A 131 -9.04 14.27 16.31
C THR A 131 -9.01 14.87 14.90
N GLU A 132 -9.94 15.77 14.61
CA GLU A 132 -9.97 16.50 13.35
C GLU A 132 -8.78 17.48 13.29
N THR A 133 -7.72 17.09 12.58
CA THR A 133 -6.47 17.87 12.42
C THR A 133 -6.06 17.96 10.94
N GLU A 134 -7.01 18.33 10.08
CA GLU A 134 -6.85 18.25 8.63
C GLU A 134 -5.83 19.24 8.05
N GLU A 135 -5.72 20.46 8.58
CA GLU A 135 -4.90 21.53 7.96
C GLU A 135 -3.39 21.24 8.07
N GLU A 136 -2.89 20.95 9.28
CA GLU A 136 -1.48 20.61 9.51
C GLU A 136 -1.07 19.30 8.80
N LEU A 137 -1.98 18.32 8.76
CA LEU A 137 -1.71 17.05 8.10
C LEU A 137 -1.69 17.18 6.57
N ASN A 138 -2.50 18.08 6.00
CA ASN A 138 -2.46 18.38 4.57
C ASN A 138 -1.10 18.94 4.14
N GLU A 139 -0.51 19.85 4.90
CA GLU A 139 0.84 20.36 4.61
C GLU A 139 1.88 19.24 4.62
N ARG A 140 1.79 18.33 5.60
CA ARG A 140 2.69 17.16 5.68
C ARG A 140 2.52 16.19 4.52
N VAL A 141 1.29 15.93 4.10
CA VAL A 141 1.02 15.11 2.90
C VAL A 141 1.61 15.79 1.66
N TYR A 142 1.43 17.11 1.52
CA TYR A 142 2.00 17.88 0.42
C TYR A 142 3.53 17.75 0.39
N ASP A 143 4.21 18.00 1.50
CA ASP A 143 5.67 17.84 1.58
C ASP A 143 6.13 16.43 1.20
N ALA A 144 5.41 15.41 1.66
CA ALA A 144 5.70 14.01 1.34
C ALA A 144 5.50 13.72 -0.17
N MET A 145 4.48 14.30 -0.82
CA MET A 145 4.26 14.20 -2.27
C MET A 145 5.47 14.69 -3.06
N PHE A 146 6.02 15.87 -2.71
CA PHE A 146 7.21 16.43 -3.38
C PHE A 146 8.46 15.62 -3.09
N LYS A 147 8.64 15.21 -1.84
CA LYS A 147 9.80 14.43 -1.41
C LYS A 147 9.87 13.09 -2.13
N HIS A 148 8.75 12.39 -2.27
CA HIS A 148 8.68 11.06 -2.89
C HIS A 148 8.31 11.08 -4.39
N ASN A 149 8.05 12.26 -4.95
CA ASN A 149 7.66 12.43 -6.35
C ASN A 149 6.49 11.51 -6.73
N ALA A 150 5.40 11.61 -5.98
CA ALA A 150 4.16 10.89 -6.24
C ALA A 150 2.95 11.76 -5.87
N PRO A 151 1.94 11.83 -6.74
CA PRO A 151 0.67 12.43 -6.38
C PRO A 151 -0.01 11.58 -5.30
N VAL A 152 -0.60 12.24 -4.29
CA VAL A 152 -1.35 11.60 -3.21
C VAL A 152 -2.71 12.27 -3.15
N GLU A 153 -3.76 11.46 -3.10
CA GLU A 153 -5.10 11.87 -2.70
C GLU A 153 -5.35 11.30 -1.29
N ALA A 154 -5.46 12.19 -0.30
CA ALA A 154 -5.64 11.80 1.09
C ALA A 154 -7.07 12.11 1.55
N VAL A 155 -7.68 11.15 2.24
CA VAL A 155 -8.93 11.33 2.99
C VAL A 155 -8.59 11.25 4.47
N PHE A 156 -8.82 12.35 5.18
CA PHE A 156 -8.66 12.43 6.63
C PHE A 156 -9.98 12.08 7.31
N MET A 157 -9.92 11.28 8.36
CA MET A 157 -11.11 10.92 9.14
C MET A 157 -10.71 10.50 10.55
N THR A 158 -11.61 10.66 11.51
CA THR A 158 -11.40 10.08 12.85
C THR A 158 -11.63 8.57 12.83
N TYR A 159 -11.22 7.88 13.90
CA TYR A 159 -11.57 6.46 14.07
C TYR A 159 -13.09 6.25 14.11
N GLU A 160 -13.85 7.18 14.68
CA GLU A 160 -15.32 7.13 14.71
C GLU A 160 -15.92 7.22 13.30
N ASP A 161 -15.44 8.16 12.48
CA ASP A 161 -15.86 8.30 11.08
C ASP A 161 -15.58 7.03 10.28
N LEU A 162 -14.42 6.39 10.50
CA LEU A 162 -14.08 5.13 9.86
C LEU A 162 -15.09 4.04 10.25
N LEU A 163 -15.45 3.93 11.54
CA LEU A 163 -16.44 2.96 12.01
C LEU A 163 -17.81 3.21 11.39
N ILE A 164 -18.25 4.47 11.31
CA ILE A 164 -19.52 4.86 10.69
C ILE A 164 -19.53 4.45 9.21
N ASN A 165 -18.49 4.80 8.46
CA ASN A 165 -18.36 4.41 7.05
C ASN A 165 -18.45 2.89 6.87
N LEU A 166 -17.72 2.12 7.68
CA LEU A 166 -17.70 0.65 7.65
C LEU A 166 -18.99 0.00 8.19
N HIS A 167 -19.79 0.70 8.97
CA HIS A 167 -21.09 0.22 9.43
C HIS A 167 -22.15 0.44 8.35
N GLU A 168 -22.21 1.65 7.80
CA GLU A 168 -23.18 2.06 6.79
C GLU A 168 -22.86 1.52 5.38
N MET A 169 -21.65 0.97 5.19
CA MET A 169 -21.16 0.48 3.89
C MET A 169 -21.28 1.58 2.83
N THR A 170 -20.70 2.75 3.13
CA THR A 170 -20.65 3.89 2.21
C THR A 170 -19.80 3.57 0.98
N SER A 171 -19.86 4.43 -0.04
CA SER A 171 -18.99 4.30 -1.23
C SER A 171 -17.49 4.26 -0.86
N LEU A 172 -17.08 5.04 0.14
CA LEU A 172 -15.72 5.02 0.67
C LEU A 172 -15.38 3.66 1.29
N ALA A 173 -16.27 3.10 2.12
CA ALA A 173 -16.07 1.79 2.72
C ALA A 173 -15.95 0.68 1.67
N PHE A 174 -16.74 0.70 0.61
CA PHE A 174 -16.56 -0.23 -0.50
C PHE A 174 -15.22 -0.05 -1.20
N GLY A 175 -14.82 1.18 -1.49
CA GLY A 175 -13.52 1.48 -2.10
C GLY A 175 -12.34 0.96 -1.27
N LEU A 176 -12.39 1.18 0.06
CA LEU A 176 -11.45 0.65 1.03
C LEU A 176 -11.44 -0.88 1.03
N LEU A 177 -12.58 -1.53 1.24
CA LEU A 177 -12.65 -2.98 1.44
C LEU A 177 -12.41 -3.80 0.16
N GLU A 178 -12.64 -3.22 -1.01
CA GLU A 178 -12.38 -3.85 -2.30
C GLU A 178 -10.88 -4.19 -2.44
N GLY A 179 -10.01 -3.21 -2.17
CA GLY A 179 -8.57 -3.40 -2.17
C GLY A 179 -7.88 -2.38 -1.27
N TYR A 180 -7.27 -2.88 -0.18
CA TYR A 180 -6.52 -2.07 0.76
C TYR A 180 -5.21 -2.75 1.15
N GLN A 181 -4.30 -1.92 1.68
CA GLN A 181 -3.13 -2.32 2.43
C GLN A 181 -2.99 -1.37 3.62
N VAL A 182 -2.98 -1.91 4.84
CA VAL A 182 -2.68 -1.10 6.03
C VAL A 182 -1.18 -0.88 6.09
N LEU A 183 -0.75 0.38 6.02
CA LEU A 183 0.65 0.79 6.00
C LEU A 183 1.17 1.17 7.40
N TYR A 184 0.28 1.66 8.25
CA TYR A 184 0.54 1.94 9.65
C TYR A 184 -0.73 1.65 10.45
N ASP A 185 -0.57 1.05 11.64
CA ASP A 185 -1.68 0.65 12.50
C ASP A 185 -1.27 0.67 13.97
N ARG A 186 -1.81 1.62 14.72
CA ARG A 186 -1.67 1.70 16.18
C ARG A 186 -2.84 1.04 16.91
N ASP A 187 -4.04 1.16 16.35
CA ASP A 187 -5.31 0.85 17.05
C ASP A 187 -6.01 -0.42 16.53
N GLY A 188 -5.33 -1.23 15.72
CA GLY A 188 -5.83 -2.53 15.25
C GLY A 188 -6.82 -2.46 14.09
N VAL A 189 -6.71 -1.43 13.24
CA VAL A 189 -7.51 -1.23 12.03
C VAL A 189 -7.40 -2.42 11.06
N GLU A 190 -6.25 -3.08 10.96
CA GLU A 190 -6.08 -4.24 10.08
C GLU A 190 -7.04 -5.39 10.44
N SER A 191 -7.22 -5.64 11.74
CA SER A 191 -8.15 -6.67 12.23
C SER A 191 -9.60 -6.28 11.92
N LEU A 192 -9.96 -5.02 12.16
CA LEU A 192 -11.29 -4.48 11.84
C LEU A 192 -11.62 -4.66 10.35
N PHE A 193 -10.70 -4.25 9.45
CA PHE A 193 -10.90 -4.37 8.01
C PHE A 193 -11.03 -5.83 7.58
N SER A 194 -10.26 -6.75 8.17
CA SER A 194 -10.35 -8.18 7.85
C SER A 194 -11.75 -8.76 8.14
N ILE A 195 -12.37 -8.34 9.25
CA ILE A 195 -13.72 -8.74 9.65
C ILE A 195 -14.74 -8.11 8.70
N LYS A 196 -14.63 -6.80 8.47
CA LYS A 196 -15.55 -6.04 7.62
C LYS A 196 -15.53 -6.50 6.16
N LYS A 197 -14.36 -6.83 5.61
CA LYS A 197 -14.23 -7.40 4.27
C LYS A 197 -14.96 -8.74 4.16
N ARG A 198 -14.89 -9.59 5.17
CA ARG A 198 -15.63 -10.86 5.19
C ARG A 198 -17.14 -10.62 5.17
N GLN A 199 -17.62 -9.73 6.04
CA GLN A 199 -19.04 -9.35 6.09
C GLN A 199 -19.52 -8.74 4.76
N MET A 200 -18.69 -7.89 4.13
CA MET A 200 -18.96 -7.34 2.80
C MET A 200 -19.16 -8.45 1.78
N LEU A 201 -18.20 -9.38 1.68
CA LEU A 201 -18.24 -10.46 0.70
C LEU A 201 -19.36 -11.46 0.96
N GLU A 202 -19.85 -11.58 2.19
CA GLU A 202 -21.03 -12.37 2.54
C GLU A 202 -22.32 -11.70 2.06
N GLY A 203 -22.51 -10.40 2.34
CA GLY A 203 -23.75 -9.67 2.08
C GLY A 203 -23.88 -9.00 0.71
N TRP A 204 -22.76 -8.76 0.02
CA TRP A 204 -22.69 -7.91 -1.18
C TRP A 204 -21.99 -8.62 -2.34
N ALA A 205 -22.34 -8.23 -3.56
CA ALA A 205 -21.69 -8.67 -4.78
C ALA A 205 -21.42 -7.47 -5.69
N TYR A 206 -20.27 -7.45 -6.34
CA TYR A 206 -19.96 -6.44 -7.34
C TYR A 206 -20.73 -6.74 -8.63
N ASN A 207 -21.41 -5.73 -9.15
CA ASN A 207 -22.13 -5.80 -10.42
C ASN A 207 -21.32 -5.04 -11.47
N GLU A 208 -20.65 -5.78 -12.36
CA GLU A 208 -19.81 -5.23 -13.44
C GLU A 208 -20.56 -4.28 -14.37
N GLU A 209 -21.84 -4.54 -14.66
CA GLU A 209 -22.63 -3.68 -15.55
C GLU A 209 -22.99 -2.35 -14.88
N ALA A 210 -23.27 -2.38 -13.58
CA ALA A 210 -23.57 -1.17 -12.81
C ALA A 210 -22.31 -0.44 -12.33
N GLY A 211 -21.14 -1.10 -12.38
CA GLY A 211 -19.90 -0.60 -11.79
C GLY A 211 -20.01 -0.37 -10.28
N ALA A 212 -20.82 -1.17 -9.57
CA ALA A 212 -21.15 -0.91 -8.17
C ALA A 212 -21.39 -2.19 -7.35
N TRP A 213 -21.13 -2.10 -6.05
CA TRP A 213 -21.50 -3.12 -5.08
C TRP A 213 -23.00 -3.07 -4.78
N VAL A 214 -23.67 -4.23 -4.88
CA VAL A 214 -25.10 -4.37 -4.61
C VAL A 214 -25.39 -5.45 -3.56
N PRO A 215 -26.43 -5.29 -2.72
CA PRO A 215 -26.81 -6.32 -1.77
C PRO A 215 -27.21 -7.60 -2.50
N LYS A 216 -26.68 -8.76 -2.10
CA LYS A 216 -27.01 -10.05 -2.72
C LYS A 216 -28.50 -10.39 -2.67
N LYS A 217 -29.19 -9.93 -1.62
CA LYS A 217 -30.65 -10.07 -1.48
C LYS A 217 -31.45 -9.40 -2.60
N LEU A 218 -30.87 -8.40 -3.29
CA LEU A 218 -31.51 -7.71 -4.42
C LEU A 218 -31.12 -8.32 -5.78
N SER A 219 -30.13 -9.22 -5.83
CA SER A 219 -29.67 -9.84 -7.08
C SER A 219 -30.75 -10.61 -7.86
N PRO A 220 -31.74 -11.30 -7.24
CA PRO A 220 -32.82 -11.96 -7.99
C PRO A 220 -33.76 -10.96 -8.67
N ILE A 221 -34.04 -9.82 -8.04
CA ILE A 221 -35.01 -8.81 -8.51
C ILE A 221 -34.44 -8.05 -9.71
N LEU A 222 -33.15 -7.70 -9.65
CA LEU A 222 -32.43 -7.05 -10.75
C LEU A 222 -32.29 -7.94 -12.00
N LYS A 223 -32.31 -9.27 -11.85
CA LYS A 223 -32.33 -10.22 -12.97
C LYS A 223 -33.71 -10.35 -13.60
N GLN A 224 -34.78 -10.28 -12.80
CA GLN A 224 -36.16 -10.41 -13.31
C GLN A 224 -36.63 -9.18 -14.09
N GLN A 225 -36.25 -7.97 -13.68
CA GLN A 225 -36.57 -6.75 -14.43
C GLN A 225 -35.92 -6.66 -15.81
N LYS A 226 -34.91 -7.50 -16.11
CA LYS A 226 -34.23 -7.54 -17.41
C LYS A 226 -34.85 -8.51 -18.43
N ASN A 227 -35.74 -9.41 -17.98
CA ASN A 227 -36.42 -10.38 -18.83
C ASN A 227 -37.88 -10.02 -19.13
N SER A 228 -38.30 -8.79 -18.80
CA SER A 228 -39.59 -8.19 -19.14
C SER A 228 -39.36 -7.02 -20.09
#